data_AF-A0A966K4J5-F1
#
_entry.id   AF-A0A966K4J5-F1
#
_cell.length_a   1.000
_cell.length_b   1.000
_cell.length_c   1.000
_cell.angle_alpha   90.00
_cell.angle_beta   90.00
_cell.angle_gamma   90.00
#
_symmetry.space_group_name_H-M   'P 1'
#
loop_
_entity.id
_entity.type
_entity.pdbx_description
1 polymer ?
#
loop_
_entity_poly.entity_id
_entity_poly.type
_entity_poly.pdbx_seq_one_letter_code
_entity_poly.pdbx_strand_id
1 'polypeptide(L)' 'MEAISTLLYFLITIGILVSFHEFGHYTAARMCGVKVLRFAVGFGKPLLTLKSKSGTEW' A
#
# COMPACT_ATOMS: atom_id res chain seq x y z
N MET A 1 22.57 20.54 -0.80
CA MET A 1 22.59 19.06 -0.68
C MET A 1 21.60 18.59 0.38
N GLU A 2 21.43 19.32 1.49
CA GLU A 2 20.41 19.03 2.53
C GLU A 2 18.97 18.86 2.00
N ALA A 3 18.46 19.80 1.20
CA ALA A 3 17.07 19.75 0.75
C ALA A 3 16.72 18.51 -0.08
N ILE A 4 17.67 18.02 -0.89
CA ILE A 4 17.47 16.81 -1.71
C ILE A 4 17.40 15.59 -0.81
N SER A 5 18.31 15.48 0.17
CA SER A 5 18.31 14.40 1.16
C SER A 5 17.04 14.41 2.02
N THR A 6 16.61 15.58 2.51
CA THR A 6 15.37 15.71 3.28
C THR A 6 14.15 15.27 2.47
N LEU A 7 14.05 15.70 1.20
CA LEU A 7 12.95 15.29 0.33
C LEU A 7 12.97 13.78 0.07
N LEU A 8 14.15 13.20 -0.18
CA LEU A 8 14.30 11.77 -0.38
C LEU A 8 13.82 10.98 0.86
N TYR A 9 14.31 11.34 2.04
CA TYR A 9 13.91 10.68 3.28
C TYR A 9 12.42 10.88 3.58
N PHE A 10 11.88 12.07 3.34
CA PHE A 10 10.45 12.32 3.50
C PHE A 10 9.59 11.39 2.62
N LEU A 11 9.93 11.26 1.33
CA LEU A 11 9.20 10.38 0.42
C LEU A 11 9.31 8.91 0.82
N ILE A 12 10.50 8.46 1.27
CA ILE A 12 10.69 7.10 1.78
C ILE A 12 9.85 6.86 3.04
N THR A 13 9.90 7.78 4.01
CA THR A 13 9.16 7.65 5.27
C THR A 13 7.65 7.64 5.03
N ILE A 14 7.12 8.55 4.21
CA ILE A 14 5.69 8.58 3.87
C ILE A 14 5.31 7.34 3.06
N GLY A 15 6.14 6.92 2.11
CA GLY A 15 5.92 5.71 1.33
C GLY A 15 5.76 4.48 2.24
N ILE A 16 6.67 4.30 3.20
CA ILE A 16 6.60 3.22 4.18
C ILE A 16 5.34 3.37 5.05
N LEU A 17 5.11 4.55 5.64
CA LEU A 17 4.00 4.78 6.57
C LEU A 17 2.64 4.50 5.92
N VAL A 18 2.41 5.01 4.71
CA VAL A 18 1.16 4.82 3.97
C VAL A 18 0.99 3.36 3.57
N SER A 19 2.06 2.69 3.10
CA SER A 19 2.02 1.25 2.75
C SER A 19 1.57 0.40 3.93
N PHE A 20 2.13 0.64 5.12
CA PHE A 20 1.74 -0.08 6.33
C PHE A 20 0.33 0.29 6.81
N HIS A 21 -0.08 1.54 6.66
CA HIS A 21 -1.43 1.99 7.00
C HIS A 21 -2.50 1.27 6.15
N GLU A 22 -2.30 1.24 4.84
CA GLU A 22 -3.21 0.55 3.91
C GLU A 22 -3.20 -0.96 4.15
N PHE A 23 -2.03 -1.56 4.40
CA PHE A 23 -1.93 -2.97 4.77
C PHE A 23 -2.70 -3.29 6.06
N GLY A 24 -2.72 -2.35 7.02
CA GLY A 24 -3.54 -2.43 8.23
C GLY A 24 -5.03 -2.53 7.90
N HIS A 25 -5.55 -1.65 7.03
CA HIS A 25 -6.94 -1.72 6.56
C HIS A 25 -7.27 -3.03 5.84
N TYR A 26 -6.37 -3.49 4.96
CA TYR A 26 -6.52 -4.77 4.27
C TYR A 26 -6.63 -5.92 5.26
N THR A 27 -5.71 -5.97 6.23
CA THR A 27 -5.66 -7.02 7.24
C THR A 27 -6.90 -6.98 8.13
N ALA A 28 -7.30 -5.80 8.61
CA ALA A 28 -8.50 -5.60 9.41
C ALA A 28 -9.77 -6.06 8.66
N ALA A 29 -9.93 -5.67 7.39
CA ALA A 29 -11.04 -6.10 6.55
C ALA A 29 -11.09 -7.63 6.41
N ARG A 30 -9.94 -8.28 6.16
CA ARG A 30 -9.82 -9.73 6.06
C ARG A 30 -10.15 -10.43 7.38
N MET A 31 -9.72 -9.87 8.51
CA MET A 31 -10.03 -10.40 9.85
C MET A 31 -11.51 -10.29 10.20
N CYS A 32 -12.20 -9.25 9.72
CA CYS A 32 -13.65 -9.10 9.84
C CYS A 32 -14.44 -9.95 8.83
N GLY A 33 -13.79 -10.82 8.04
CA GLY A 33 -14.45 -11.66 7.03
C GLY A 33 -14.86 -10.90 5.77
N VAL A 34 -14.44 -9.65 5.59
CA VAL A 34 -14.73 -8.85 4.40
C VAL A 34 -13.79 -9.28 3.26
N LYS A 35 -14.37 -9.59 2.10
CA LYS A 35 -13.61 -9.93 0.90
C LYS A 35 -13.05 -8.66 0.27
N VAL A 36 -11.74 -8.49 0.34
CA VAL A 36 -11.03 -7.42 -0.36
C VAL A 36 -10.74 -7.85 -1.80
N LEU A 37 -11.36 -7.15 -2.76
CA LEU A 37 -11.21 -7.43 -4.19
C LEU A 37 -9.90 -6.88 -4.73
N ARG A 38 -9.47 -5.72 -4.23
CA ARG A 38 -8.25 -5.05 -4.64
C ARG A 38 -7.52 -4.45 -3.45
N PHE A 39 -6.23 -4.73 -3.37
CA PHE A 39 -5.28 -4.04 -2.52
C PHE A 39 -4.31 -3.29 -3.44
N ALA A 40 -3.99 -2.04 -3.12
CA ALA A 40 -3.04 -1.25 -3.88
C ALA A 40 -2.28 -0.35 -2.90
N VAL A 41 -1.02 -0.06 -3.21
CA VAL A 41 -0.18 0.83 -2.41
C VAL A 41 0.14 2.09 -3.20
N GLY A 42 -0.19 3.26 -2.66
CA GLY A 42 0.11 4.57 -3.25
C GLY A 42 -1.06 5.24 -3.99
N PHE A 43 -0.77 6.08 -4.98
CA PHE A 43 -1.76 6.95 -5.64
C PHE A 43 -1.91 6.63 -7.13
N GLY A 44 -3.15 6.41 -7.59
CA GLY A 44 -3.50 6.33 -9.02
C GLY A 44 -3.66 4.91 -9.57
N LYS A 45 -3.38 4.73 -10.87
CA LYS A 45 -3.48 3.41 -11.53
C LYS A 45 -2.34 2.51 -11.04
N PRO A 46 -2.63 1.26 -10.63
CA PRO A 46 -1.58 0.35 -10.21
C PRO A 46 -0.66 0.05 -11.39
N LEU A 47 0.64 0.17 -11.12
CA LEU A 47 1.69 -0.11 -12.08
C LEU A 47 1.85 -1.62 -12.32
N LEU A 48 1.51 -2.42 -11.31
CA LEU A 48 1.52 -3.87 -11.34
C LEU A 48 0.25 -4.38 -10.68
N THR A 49 -0.31 -5.48 -11.19
CA THR A 49 -1.45 -6.14 -10.57
C THR A 49 -1.20 -7.65 -10.52
N LEU A 50 -1.16 -8.20 -9.31
CA LEU A 50 -0.95 -9.62 -9.03
C LEU A 50 -2.24 -10.23 -8.49
N LYS A 51 -2.77 -11.22 -9.20
CA LYS A 51 -3.94 -11.97 -8.71
C LYS A 51 -3.49 -13.04 -7.72
N SER A 52 -3.85 -12.86 -6.46
CA SER A 52 -3.67 -13.88 -5.43
C SER A 52 -4.68 -15.01 -5.59
N LYS A 53 -4.33 -16.21 -5.11
CA LYS A 53 -5.25 -17.36 -5.03
C LYS A 53 -6.50 -17.08 -4.21
N SER A 54 -6.47 -16.09 -3.31
CA SER A 54 -7.63 -15.60 -2.56
C SER A 54 -8.63 -14.81 -3.42
N GLY A 55 -8.32 -14.55 -4.70
CA GLY A 55 -9.10 -13.70 -5.60
C GLY A 55 -8.89 -12.19 -5.38
N THR A 56 -7.92 -11.81 -4.54
CA THR A 56 -7.52 -10.41 -4.32
C THR A 56 -6.52 -10.00 -5.39
N GLU A 57 -6.78 -8.87 -6.05
CA GLU A 57 -5.83 -8.18 -6.93
C GLU A 57 -4.92 -7.29 -6.07
N TRP A 58 -3.65 -7.64 -5.97
CA TRP A 58 -2.60 -6.87 -5.29
C TRP A 58 -1.89 -5.95 -6.25
#